data_AF-A0A9Q1QXC0-F1
#
_entry.id   AF-A0A9Q1QXC0-F1
#
_cell.length_a   1.000
_cell.length_b   1.000
_cell.length_c   1.000
_cell.angle_alpha   90.00
_cell.angle_beta   90.00
_cell.angle_gamma   90.00
#
_symmetry.space_group_name_H-M   'P 1'
#
loop_
_entity.id
_entity.type
_entity.pdbx_description
1 polymer ?
#
loop_
_entity_poly.entity_id
_entity_poly.type
_entity_poly.pdbx_seq_one_letter_code
_entity_poly.pdbx_strand_id
1 'polypeptide(L)'
;MIEYEGTERKTRNVRDEKDIIQYFWDHCLIYSTRIHLNRSSKEDSSLYAATVPVDVPVFFFFFELSSVPKKLAMKAFEVGGTTLCLALFNDVTNSKELLDLMQSATLEPEVAFLNASLIPDVFPVLAAAHKTLVAKSRDSPTTQTLHSELVYNYSGFKYISESLRRCGIADNTSYILTARFGASADKMVAIEKLIKSNEIELKELEQRKNQAQIQKHYKVSNLELEVSSLADATTARDAL
;
A
#
# COMPACT_ATOMS: atom_id res chain seq x y z
N MET A 1 -6.39 -51.04 14.45
CA MET A 1 -6.49 -50.12 15.61
C MET A 1 -5.33 -49.16 15.53
N ILE A 2 -5.65 -47.89 15.75
CA ILE A 2 -4.82 -46.71 15.54
C ILE A 2 -3.93 -46.52 16.78
N GLU A 3 -2.64 -46.30 16.62
CA GLU A 3 -1.83 -45.62 17.63
C GLU A 3 -1.17 -44.39 17.00
N TYR A 4 -1.51 -43.24 17.60
CA TYR A 4 -1.04 -41.91 17.30
C TYR A 4 0.35 -41.72 17.92
N GLU A 5 1.38 -41.48 17.11
CA GLU A 5 2.62 -40.88 17.62
C GLU A 5 2.48 -39.35 17.59
N GLY A 6 2.34 -38.78 18.79
CA GLY A 6 2.25 -37.35 19.02
C GLY A 6 3.56 -36.64 18.69
N THR A 7 3.50 -35.69 17.76
CA THR A 7 4.59 -34.78 17.48
C THR A 7 4.47 -33.55 18.38
N GLU A 8 5.41 -33.43 19.32
CA GLU A 8 5.56 -32.29 20.23
C GLU A 8 5.66 -30.96 19.47
N ARG A 9 4.71 -30.04 19.75
CA ARG A 9 4.85 -28.63 19.36
C ARG A 9 5.90 -27.97 20.25
N LYS A 10 7.11 -27.87 19.73
CA LYS A 10 8.22 -27.09 20.29
C LYS A 10 7.81 -25.62 20.39
N THR A 11 7.51 -25.17 21.59
CA THR A 11 7.41 -23.76 21.96
C THR A 11 8.70 -23.04 21.56
N ARG A 12 8.61 -22.06 20.66
CA ARG A 12 9.73 -21.17 20.32
C ARG A 12 9.33 -19.72 20.52
N ASN A 13 10.09 -19.10 21.42
CA ASN A 13 10.52 -17.71 21.48
C ASN A 13 9.49 -16.61 21.80
N VAL A 14 9.25 -16.44 23.10
CA VAL A 14 8.67 -15.26 23.76
C VAL A 14 9.67 -14.06 23.78
N ARG A 15 10.73 -14.12 22.97
CA ARG A 15 11.81 -13.11 22.93
C ARG A 15 11.63 -12.09 21.78
N ASP A 16 10.91 -12.46 20.72
CA ASP A 16 10.76 -11.68 19.49
C ASP A 16 9.55 -10.71 19.51
N GLU A 17 8.52 -10.98 20.33
CA GLU A 17 7.33 -10.13 20.47
C GLU A 17 7.68 -8.78 21.11
N LYS A 18 8.69 -8.77 21.99
CA LYS A 18 9.20 -7.54 22.62
C LYS A 18 9.95 -6.65 21.63
N ASP A 19 10.64 -7.22 20.65
CA ASP A 19 11.39 -6.44 19.65
C ASP A 19 10.46 -5.79 18.63
N ILE A 20 9.36 -6.45 18.26
CA ILE A 20 8.34 -5.84 17.38
C ILE A 20 7.61 -4.71 18.11
N ILE A 21 7.23 -4.91 19.37
CA ILE A 21 6.58 -3.88 20.19
C ILE A 21 7.54 -2.72 20.47
N GLN A 22 8.82 -2.99 20.76
CA GLN A 22 9.82 -1.94 20.98
C GLN A 22 10.10 -1.15 19.70
N TYR A 23 10.17 -1.79 18.54
CA TYR A 23 10.35 -1.11 17.25
C TYR A 23 9.10 -0.28 16.88
N PHE A 24 7.90 -0.77 17.19
CA PHE A 24 6.66 -0.01 17.03
C PHE A 24 6.61 1.20 17.99
N TRP A 25 7.04 1.03 19.25
CA TRP A 25 7.14 2.11 20.22
C TRP A 25 8.17 3.17 19.83
N ASP A 26 9.36 2.76 19.39
CA ASP A 26 10.45 3.66 19.01
C ASP A 26 10.10 4.44 17.72
N HIS A 27 9.42 3.82 16.75
CA HIS A 27 8.99 4.50 15.51
C HIS A 27 7.64 5.23 15.59
N CYS A 28 6.70 4.84 16.48
CA CYS A 28 5.50 5.63 16.76
C CYS A 28 5.83 6.89 17.58
N LEU A 29 6.85 6.86 18.46
CA LEU A 29 7.31 8.08 19.15
C LEU A 29 7.85 9.14 18.16
N ILE A 30 8.49 8.69 17.07
CA ILE A 30 8.99 9.56 15.99
C ILE A 30 7.81 10.23 15.24
N TYR A 31 6.65 9.56 15.14
CA TYR A 31 5.46 10.16 14.51
C TYR A 31 4.72 11.13 15.46
N SER A 32 4.67 10.85 16.76
CA SER A 32 4.08 11.76 17.75
C SER A 32 4.83 13.10 17.82
N THR A 33 6.16 13.10 17.64
CA THR A 33 6.95 14.35 17.54
C THR A 33 6.72 15.10 16.22
N ARG A 34 6.35 14.42 15.14
CA ARG A 34 6.07 15.05 13.84
C ARG A 34 4.71 15.75 13.80
N ILE A 35 3.73 15.27 14.56
CA ILE A 35 2.41 15.91 14.70
C ILE A 35 2.52 17.24 15.48
N HIS A 36 3.49 17.38 16.39
CA HIS A 36 3.73 18.65 17.10
C HIS A 36 4.54 19.69 16.30
N LEU A 37 5.37 19.28 15.34
CA LEU A 37 6.16 20.21 14.52
C LEU A 37 5.39 20.83 13.35
N ASN A 38 4.30 20.21 12.89
CA ASN A 38 3.55 20.71 11.73
C ASN A 38 2.46 21.74 12.07
N ARG A 39 2.40 22.22 13.32
CA ARG A 39 1.43 23.23 13.78
C ARG A 39 2.02 24.64 13.92
N SER A 40 3.27 24.86 13.48
CA SER A 40 3.95 26.16 13.53
C SER A 40 4.68 26.48 12.22
N SER A 41 3.95 26.87 11.18
CA SER A 41 4.40 27.89 10.22
C SER A 41 3.22 28.36 9.37
N LYS A 42 2.54 29.39 9.89
CA LYS A 42 1.80 30.34 9.07
C LYS A 42 2.71 31.54 8.87
N GLU A 43 2.70 32.04 7.63
CA GLU A 43 3.18 33.36 7.20
C GLU A 43 4.71 33.51 7.11
N ASP A 44 5.24 33.59 5.90
CA ASP A 44 5.67 34.90 5.38
C ASP A 44 5.95 34.90 3.88
N SER A 45 5.52 35.99 3.27
CA SER A 45 5.67 36.33 1.86
C SER A 45 7.00 37.06 1.66
N SER A 46 7.81 36.71 0.68
CA SER A 46 8.57 37.69 -0.13
C SER A 46 9.34 37.06 -1.29
N LEU A 47 9.05 37.58 -2.47
CA LEU A 47 9.97 37.98 -3.55
C LEU A 47 11.36 37.32 -3.57
N TYR A 48 11.64 36.55 -4.62
CA TYR A 48 12.87 36.71 -5.40
C TYR A 48 12.60 36.42 -6.87
N ALA A 49 12.49 37.50 -7.66
CA ALA A 49 12.63 37.46 -9.11
C ALA A 49 14.12 37.28 -9.43
N ALA A 50 14.46 36.23 -10.18
CA ALA A 50 15.80 36.06 -10.74
C ALA A 50 15.70 36.00 -12.26
N THR A 51 16.02 37.13 -12.87
CA THR A 51 16.25 37.32 -14.31
C THR A 51 17.64 36.81 -14.66
N VAL A 52 17.79 35.97 -15.68
CA VAL A 52 19.07 35.67 -16.34
C VAL A 52 18.86 35.36 -17.83
N PRO A 53 19.88 35.58 -18.69
CA PRO A 53 19.72 36.25 -19.99
C PRO A 53 19.69 35.32 -21.21
N VAL A 54 19.38 35.98 -22.33
CA VAL A 54 19.31 35.57 -23.74
C VAL A 54 20.63 35.01 -24.33
N ASP A 55 20.41 34.18 -25.36
CA ASP A 55 21.29 33.83 -26.49
C ASP A 55 22.30 32.67 -26.39
N VAL A 56 21.85 31.48 -26.85
CA VAL A 56 22.66 30.59 -27.72
C VAL A 56 21.75 29.75 -28.64
N PRO A 57 21.99 29.69 -29.97
CA PRO A 57 21.14 28.97 -30.91
C PRO A 57 21.71 27.57 -31.18
N VAL A 58 21.01 26.50 -30.80
CA VAL A 58 21.40 25.14 -31.20
C VAL A 58 20.16 24.28 -31.45
N PHE A 59 19.99 23.93 -32.73
CA PHE A 59 19.25 22.78 -33.26
C PHE A 59 17.80 22.58 -32.78
N PHE A 60 16.88 23.00 -33.65
CA PHE A 60 15.56 22.38 -33.79
C PHE A 60 15.72 20.88 -34.08
N PHE A 61 15.82 20.06 -33.03
CA PHE A 61 15.45 18.67 -33.10
C PHE A 61 13.92 18.65 -33.08
N PHE A 62 13.33 18.52 -34.26
CA PHE A 62 11.92 18.23 -34.43
C PHE A 62 11.67 16.81 -33.91
N PHE A 63 11.60 16.66 -32.59
CA PHE A 63 11.12 15.44 -31.97
C PHE A 63 9.60 15.57 -31.85
N GLU A 64 8.94 14.83 -32.72
CA GLU A 64 7.50 14.57 -32.77
C GLU A 64 6.86 14.65 -31.37
N LEU A 65 6.12 15.74 -31.14
CA LEU A 65 5.20 15.89 -30.02
C LEU A 65 3.96 15.01 -30.28
N SER A 66 4.15 13.69 -30.27
CA SER A 66 3.04 12.73 -30.22
C SER A 66 2.97 12.14 -28.82
N SER A 67 2.01 12.65 -28.04
CA SER A 67 1.62 12.21 -26.69
C SER A 67 2.48 12.75 -25.54
N VAL A 68 2.11 13.92 -25.02
CA VAL A 68 2.35 14.26 -23.62
C VAL A 68 1.79 13.09 -22.79
N PRO A 69 2.61 12.32 -22.03
CA PRO A 69 2.08 11.26 -21.22
C PRO A 69 1.14 11.88 -20.21
N LYS A 70 -0.07 11.32 -20.07
CA LYS A 70 -0.91 11.55 -18.89
C LYS A 70 0.03 11.55 -17.68
N LYS A 71 -0.01 12.61 -16.88
CA LYS A 71 0.75 12.69 -15.65
C LYS A 71 0.32 11.51 -14.78
N LEU A 72 1.08 10.42 -14.80
CA LEU A 72 0.81 9.24 -13.98
C LEU A 72 0.77 9.72 -12.53
N ALA A 73 -0.36 9.51 -11.87
CA ALA A 73 -0.60 9.88 -10.48
C ALA A 73 0.04 8.89 -9.49
N MET A 74 0.70 7.87 -10.03
CA MET A 74 1.48 6.88 -9.30
C MET A 74 2.54 7.51 -8.42
N LYS A 75 2.68 6.97 -7.21
CA LYS A 75 3.72 7.38 -6.28
C LYS A 75 4.59 6.21 -5.90
N ALA A 76 5.90 6.42 -5.98
CA ALA A 76 6.90 5.51 -5.44
C ALA A 76 7.24 5.90 -4.00
N PHE A 77 7.37 4.91 -3.14
CA PHE A 77 7.76 5.04 -1.74
C PHE A 77 8.96 4.14 -1.46
N GLU A 78 9.93 4.63 -0.70
CA GLU A 78 11.03 3.80 -0.21
C GLU A 78 10.59 3.05 1.06
N VAL A 79 10.61 1.71 1.01
CA VAL A 79 10.21 0.85 2.13
C VAL A 79 11.25 -0.26 2.31
N GLY A 80 11.90 -0.32 3.47
CA GLY A 80 12.81 -1.43 3.81
C GLY A 80 13.96 -1.65 2.81
N GLY A 81 14.44 -0.59 2.16
CA GLY A 81 15.50 -0.68 1.14
C GLY A 81 15.02 -1.11 -0.25
N THR A 82 13.72 -1.12 -0.51
CA THR A 82 13.12 -1.37 -1.83
C THR A 82 12.05 -0.32 -2.14
N THR A 83 11.86 -0.01 -3.43
CA THR A 83 10.79 0.89 -3.89
C THR A 83 9.44 0.16 -3.95
N LEU A 84 8.41 0.71 -3.34
CA LEU A 84 7.01 0.32 -3.51
C LEU A 84 6.28 1.37 -4.36
N CYS A 85 5.78 0.97 -5.52
CA CYS A 85 4.95 1.83 -6.36
C CYS A 85 3.47 1.58 -6.08
N LEU A 86 2.74 2.65 -5.78
CA LEU A 86 1.30 2.64 -5.55
C LEU A 86 0.59 3.44 -6.64
N ALA A 87 -0.50 2.90 -7.17
CA ALA A 87 -1.39 3.58 -8.11
C ALA A 87 -2.85 3.33 -7.73
N LEU A 88 -3.69 4.34 -7.86
CA LEU A 88 -5.07 4.31 -7.42
C LEU A 88 -5.99 4.51 -8.61
N PHE A 89 -6.98 3.63 -8.71
CA PHE A 89 -7.89 3.55 -9.85
C PHE A 89 -9.33 3.62 -9.40
N ASN A 90 -10.11 4.45 -10.06
CA ASN A 90 -11.54 4.61 -9.86
C ASN A 90 -12.32 4.24 -11.13
N ASP A 91 -13.59 3.89 -10.93
CA ASP A 91 -14.52 3.47 -11.98
C ASP A 91 -13.97 2.30 -12.81
N VAL A 92 -13.33 1.33 -12.13
CA VAL A 92 -12.80 0.13 -12.78
C VAL A 92 -13.95 -0.72 -13.35
N THR A 93 -13.88 -1.03 -14.64
CA THR A 93 -14.91 -1.83 -15.33
C THR A 93 -14.50 -3.28 -15.57
N ASN A 94 -13.22 -3.61 -15.41
CA ASN A 94 -12.66 -4.94 -15.70
C ASN A 94 -12.20 -5.72 -14.46
N SER A 95 -12.76 -5.42 -13.29
CA SER A 95 -12.45 -6.09 -12.02
C SER A 95 -12.56 -7.61 -12.09
N LYS A 96 -13.56 -8.14 -12.81
CA LYS A 96 -13.73 -9.58 -13.02
C LYS A 96 -12.59 -10.20 -13.83
N GLU A 97 -12.19 -9.55 -14.93
CA GLU A 97 -11.05 -10.00 -15.76
C GLU A 97 -9.76 -10.01 -14.92
N LEU A 98 -9.53 -8.98 -14.11
CA LEU A 98 -8.37 -8.90 -13.21
C LEU A 98 -8.36 -10.01 -12.17
N LEU A 99 -9.52 -10.31 -11.57
CA LEU A 99 -9.66 -11.39 -10.59
C LEU A 99 -9.37 -12.76 -11.21
N ASP A 100 -9.86 -13.02 -12.42
CA ASP A 100 -9.61 -14.27 -13.15
C ASP A 100 -8.12 -14.42 -13.51
N LEU A 101 -7.44 -13.33 -13.90
CA LEU A 101 -6.00 -13.30 -14.16
C LEU A 101 -5.17 -13.58 -12.88
N MET A 102 -5.60 -13.04 -11.74
CA MET A 102 -4.97 -13.33 -10.45
C MET A 102 -5.14 -14.80 -10.05
N GLN A 103 -6.35 -15.36 -10.18
CA GLN A 103 -6.65 -16.74 -9.80
C GLN A 103 -5.96 -17.76 -10.72
N SER A 104 -5.79 -17.43 -12.00
CA SER A 104 -5.04 -18.24 -12.95
C SER A 104 -3.52 -18.08 -12.83
N ALA A 105 -3.03 -17.18 -11.97
CA ALA A 105 -1.62 -16.83 -11.81
C ALA A 105 -0.91 -16.45 -13.14
N THR A 106 -1.66 -15.93 -14.11
CA THR A 106 -1.16 -15.51 -15.43
C THR A 106 -0.86 -14.00 -15.52
N LEU A 107 -0.93 -13.32 -14.38
CA LEU A 107 -0.78 -11.88 -14.26
C LEU A 107 0.67 -11.45 -14.50
N GLU A 108 0.98 -11.05 -15.73
CA GLU A 108 2.25 -10.43 -16.08
C GLU A 108 2.03 -8.95 -16.45
N PRO A 109 2.56 -7.99 -15.67
CA PRO A 109 3.53 -8.16 -14.59
C PRO A 109 2.85 -8.29 -13.20
N GLU A 110 3.41 -9.10 -12.29
CA GLU A 110 2.78 -9.43 -11.01
C GLU A 110 2.51 -8.21 -10.11
N VAL A 111 1.27 -7.95 -9.72
CA VAL A 111 0.89 -6.78 -8.91
C VAL A 111 -0.11 -7.16 -7.83
N ALA A 112 -0.02 -6.52 -6.66
CA ALA A 112 -1.02 -6.67 -5.62
C ALA A 112 -2.20 -5.76 -5.91
N PHE A 113 -3.41 -6.31 -5.89
CA PHE A 113 -4.65 -5.56 -6.02
C PHE A 113 -5.37 -5.55 -4.68
N LEU A 114 -5.61 -4.35 -4.15
CA LEU A 114 -6.33 -4.13 -2.90
C LEU A 114 -7.62 -3.35 -3.17
N ASN A 115 -8.67 -3.63 -2.42
CA ASN A 115 -9.87 -2.81 -2.43
C ASN A 115 -9.59 -1.49 -1.69
N ALA A 116 -9.49 -0.40 -2.45
CA ALA A 116 -9.15 0.92 -1.91
C ALA A 116 -10.23 1.48 -0.95
N SER A 117 -11.46 0.96 -1.01
CA SER A 117 -12.54 1.37 -0.09
C SER A 117 -12.27 0.94 1.35
N LEU A 118 -11.45 -0.10 1.54
CA LEU A 118 -11.09 -0.64 2.85
C LEU A 118 -9.77 -0.08 3.38
N ILE A 119 -9.18 0.89 2.68
CA ILE A 119 -7.90 1.49 3.04
C ILE A 119 -8.16 2.89 3.57
N PRO A 120 -7.85 3.19 4.85
CA PRO A 120 -8.14 4.50 5.41
C PRO A 120 -7.12 5.56 5.00
N ASP A 121 -5.86 5.17 4.77
CA ASP A 121 -4.73 5.99 4.34
C ASP A 121 -3.62 5.09 3.73
N VAL A 122 -2.64 5.71 3.06
CA VAL A 122 -1.45 5.07 2.50
C VAL A 122 -0.55 4.48 3.61
N PHE A 123 -0.49 5.09 4.79
CA PHE A 123 0.41 4.67 5.87
C PHE A 123 0.25 3.19 6.29
N PRO A 124 -0.98 2.67 6.58
CA PRO A 124 -1.21 1.25 6.83
C PRO A 124 -0.65 0.31 5.75
N VAL A 125 -0.77 0.69 4.48
CA VAL A 125 -0.24 -0.10 3.36
C VAL A 125 1.28 -0.14 3.38
N LEU A 126 1.94 0.98 3.72
CA LEU A 126 3.39 1.05 3.86
C LEU A 126 3.89 0.21 5.05
N ALA A 127 3.16 0.23 6.18
CA ALA A 127 3.47 -0.58 7.35
C ALA A 127 3.37 -2.09 7.01
N ALA A 128 2.29 -2.50 6.33
CA ALA A 128 2.12 -3.86 5.84
C ALA A 128 3.23 -4.24 4.83
N ALA A 129 3.62 -3.33 3.94
CA ALA A 129 4.70 -3.56 2.99
C ALA A 129 6.05 -3.78 3.67
N HIS A 130 6.36 -3.02 4.72
CA HIS A 130 7.55 -3.24 5.52
C HIS A 130 7.53 -4.62 6.20
N LYS A 131 6.40 -5.00 6.80
CA LYS A 131 6.21 -6.33 7.41
C LYS A 131 6.42 -7.45 6.39
N THR A 132 5.90 -7.28 5.18
CA THR A 132 6.11 -8.21 4.06
C THR A 132 7.58 -8.35 3.67
N LEU A 133 8.33 -7.24 3.59
CA LEU A 133 9.76 -7.28 3.29
C LEU A 133 10.56 -7.93 4.42
N VAL A 134 10.18 -7.71 5.68
CA VAL A 134 10.78 -8.40 6.82
C VAL A 134 10.53 -9.90 6.75
N ALA A 135 9.29 -10.33 6.49
CA ALA A 135 8.96 -11.75 6.30
C ALA A 135 9.74 -12.38 5.15
N LYS A 136 9.91 -11.65 4.04
CA LYS A 136 10.75 -12.07 2.91
C LYS A 136 12.22 -12.24 3.33
N SER A 137 12.77 -11.26 4.06
CA SER A 137 14.19 -11.30 4.50
C SER A 137 14.50 -12.43 5.48
N ARG A 138 13.47 -12.94 6.17
CA ARG A 138 13.56 -14.07 7.12
C ARG A 138 13.29 -15.43 6.45
N ASP A 139 13.12 -15.46 5.12
CA ASP A 139 12.74 -16.64 4.33
C ASP A 139 11.50 -17.36 4.88
N SER A 140 10.58 -16.59 5.48
CA SER A 140 9.35 -17.11 6.08
C SER A 140 8.08 -16.38 5.60
N PRO A 141 7.87 -16.20 4.28
CA PRO A 141 6.59 -15.68 3.78
C PRO A 141 5.48 -16.71 4.04
N THR A 142 4.29 -16.21 4.38
CA THR A 142 3.12 -17.07 4.64
C THR A 142 2.44 -17.49 3.32
N THR A 143 2.52 -16.64 2.31
CA THR A 143 1.93 -16.81 0.99
C THR A 143 2.98 -17.12 -0.08
N GLN A 144 2.51 -17.53 -1.27
CA GLN A 144 3.39 -17.94 -2.37
C GLN A 144 4.13 -16.77 -3.03
N THR A 145 3.57 -15.56 -2.97
CA THR A 145 4.14 -14.40 -3.67
C THR A 145 4.22 -13.17 -2.79
N LEU A 146 5.20 -12.31 -3.06
CA LEU A 146 5.43 -11.11 -2.25
C LEU A 146 4.25 -10.13 -2.30
N HIS A 147 3.55 -10.10 -3.42
CA HIS A 147 2.38 -9.24 -3.64
C HIS A 147 1.15 -9.76 -2.89
N SER A 148 0.96 -11.09 -2.85
CA SER A 148 -0.08 -11.71 -2.03
C SER A 148 0.19 -11.56 -0.53
N GLU A 149 1.48 -11.61 -0.14
CA GLU A 149 1.91 -11.42 1.24
C GLU A 149 1.58 -10.01 1.74
N LEU A 150 1.70 -9.00 0.88
CA LEU A 150 1.26 -7.63 1.20
C LEU A 150 -0.23 -7.57 1.54
N VAL A 151 -1.09 -8.17 0.72
CA VAL A 151 -2.54 -8.19 0.96
C VAL A 151 -2.87 -8.99 2.22
N TYR A 152 -2.14 -10.09 2.45
CA TYR A 152 -2.28 -10.90 3.67
C TYR A 152 -1.91 -10.13 4.93
N ASN A 153 -0.73 -9.48 4.94
CA ASN A 153 -0.25 -8.70 6.07
C ASN A 153 -1.11 -7.47 6.35
N TYR A 154 -1.69 -6.85 5.31
CA TYR A 154 -2.63 -5.75 5.45
C TYR A 154 -3.97 -6.18 6.07
N SER A 155 -4.40 -7.43 5.91
CA SER A 155 -5.75 -7.81 6.33
C SER A 155 -5.91 -8.03 7.83
N GLY A 156 -4.82 -8.18 8.58
CA GLY A 156 -4.84 -8.55 10.00
C GLY A 156 -5.54 -9.90 10.32
N PHE A 157 -5.70 -10.81 9.35
CA PHE A 157 -6.35 -12.11 9.56
C PHE A 157 -5.35 -13.26 9.51
N LYS A 158 -5.66 -14.33 10.25
CA LYS A 158 -4.84 -15.54 10.27
C LYS A 158 -4.96 -16.38 8.99
N TYR A 159 -6.12 -16.35 8.33
CA TYR A 159 -6.44 -17.23 7.20
C TYR A 159 -6.20 -16.54 5.86
N ILE A 160 -5.23 -17.05 5.09
CA ILE A 160 -4.80 -16.48 3.79
C ILE A 160 -5.98 -16.24 2.84
N SER A 161 -6.83 -17.25 2.62
CA SER A 161 -7.95 -17.14 1.68
C SER A 161 -8.98 -16.09 2.10
N GLU A 162 -9.19 -15.93 3.41
CA GLU A 162 -10.12 -14.92 3.96
C GLU A 162 -9.53 -13.51 3.82
N SER A 163 -8.22 -13.36 4.07
CA SER A 163 -7.47 -12.12 3.85
C SER A 163 -7.57 -11.62 2.42
N LEU A 164 -7.23 -12.48 1.46
CA LEU A 164 -7.23 -12.12 0.04
C LEU A 164 -8.65 -11.81 -0.46
N ARG A 165 -9.67 -12.56 -0.01
CA ARG A 165 -11.06 -12.32 -0.41
C ARG A 165 -11.61 -11.01 0.16
N ARG A 166 -11.24 -10.62 1.37
CA ARG A 166 -11.79 -9.42 2.02
C ARG A 166 -11.04 -8.15 1.64
N CYS A 167 -9.71 -8.17 1.64
CA CYS A 167 -8.90 -6.99 1.37
C CYS A 167 -8.45 -6.87 -0.08
N GLY A 168 -8.49 -7.97 -0.84
CA GLY A 168 -8.27 -7.96 -2.28
C GLY A 168 -9.50 -7.48 -3.06
N ILE A 169 -9.42 -7.60 -4.38
CA ILE A 169 -10.49 -7.21 -5.29
C ILE A 169 -11.54 -8.31 -5.44
N ALA A 170 -12.79 -7.89 -5.66
CA ALA A 170 -13.92 -8.74 -6.00
C ALA A 170 -14.41 -8.44 -7.43
N ASP A 171 -15.31 -9.28 -7.93
CA ASP A 171 -15.93 -9.15 -9.26
C ASP A 171 -16.58 -7.79 -9.52
N ASN A 172 -17.10 -7.13 -8.47
CA ASN A 172 -17.80 -5.85 -8.54
C ASN A 172 -17.00 -4.66 -7.97
N THR A 173 -15.68 -4.79 -7.82
CA THR A 173 -14.85 -3.72 -7.23
C THR A 173 -14.54 -2.62 -8.25
N SER A 174 -15.11 -1.43 -8.05
CA SER A 174 -14.85 -0.26 -8.89
C SER A 174 -13.66 0.60 -8.42
N TYR A 175 -13.21 0.41 -7.18
CA TYR A 175 -12.18 1.23 -6.55
C TYR A 175 -11.00 0.37 -6.07
N ILE A 176 -9.88 0.47 -6.76
CA ILE A 176 -8.75 -0.46 -6.63
C ILE A 176 -7.46 0.32 -6.38
N LEU A 177 -6.71 -0.11 -5.36
CA LEU A 177 -5.33 0.31 -5.14
C LEU A 177 -4.42 -0.81 -5.65
N THR A 178 -3.45 -0.46 -6.49
CA THR A 178 -2.40 -1.39 -6.90
C THR A 178 -1.11 -1.09 -6.15
N ALA A 179 -0.39 -2.16 -5.82
CA ALA A 179 0.87 -2.08 -5.13
C ALA A 179 1.91 -3.03 -5.72
N ARG A 180 3.06 -2.49 -6.12
CA ARG A 180 4.14 -3.26 -6.72
C ARG A 180 5.50 -2.91 -6.13
N PHE A 181 6.21 -3.92 -5.61
CA PHE A 181 7.62 -3.82 -5.23
C PHE A 181 8.55 -3.82 -6.44
N GLY A 182 9.60 -2.99 -6.40
CA GLY A 182 10.69 -2.95 -7.38
C GLY A 182 10.21 -2.72 -8.82
N ALA A 183 9.22 -1.85 -9.02
CA ALA A 183 8.65 -1.64 -10.34
C ALA A 183 9.58 -0.81 -11.24
N SER A 184 9.86 -1.32 -12.44
CA SER A 184 10.41 -0.50 -13.52
C SER A 184 9.31 0.32 -14.19
N ALA A 185 9.68 1.43 -14.84
CA ALA A 185 8.73 2.29 -15.55
C ALA A 185 7.87 1.49 -16.56
N ASP A 186 8.49 0.57 -17.31
CA ASP A 186 7.78 -0.26 -18.30
C ASP A 186 6.70 -1.15 -17.67
N LYS A 187 7.00 -1.74 -16.51
CA LYS A 187 6.03 -2.60 -15.80
C LYS A 187 4.87 -1.79 -15.25
N MET A 188 5.11 -0.55 -14.82
CA MET A 188 4.03 0.32 -14.37
C MET A 188 3.11 0.74 -15.51
N VAL A 189 3.66 1.06 -16.68
CA VAL A 189 2.87 1.34 -17.90
C VAL A 189 2.05 0.11 -18.32
N ALA A 190 2.60 -1.09 -18.18
CA ALA A 190 1.85 -2.33 -18.44
C ALA A 190 0.67 -2.53 -17.46
N ILE A 191 0.85 -2.19 -16.18
CA ILE A 191 -0.23 -2.27 -15.16
C ILE A 191 -1.34 -1.28 -15.48
N GLU A 192 -1.01 -0.04 -15.85
CA GLU A 192 -2.02 0.96 -16.24
C GLU A 192 -2.84 0.47 -17.45
N LYS A 193 -2.17 -0.09 -18.47
CA LYS A 193 -2.84 -0.63 -19.66
C LYS A 193 -3.74 -1.84 -19.36
N LEU A 194 -3.41 -2.60 -18.30
CA LEU A 194 -4.18 -3.76 -17.89
C LEU A 194 -5.51 -3.37 -17.23
N ILE A 195 -5.59 -2.20 -16.60
CA ILE A 195 -6.75 -1.78 -15.80
C ILE A 195 -7.59 -0.78 -16.59
N LYS A 196 -8.80 -1.19 -17.00
CA LYS A 196 -9.76 -0.32 -17.70
C LYS A 196 -10.44 0.58 -16.67
N SER A 197 -9.86 1.75 -16.41
CA SER A 197 -10.29 2.66 -15.34
C SER A 197 -9.70 4.07 -15.48
N ASN A 198 -10.06 4.96 -14.55
CA ASN A 198 -9.44 6.27 -14.40
C ASN A 198 -8.44 6.25 -13.24
N GLU A 199 -7.17 6.56 -13.53
CA GLU A 199 -6.16 6.77 -12.49
C GLU A 199 -6.42 8.09 -11.75
N ILE A 200 -6.33 8.07 -10.42
CA ILE A 200 -6.52 9.23 -9.55
C ILE A 200 -5.36 9.40 -8.56
N GLU A 201 -5.23 10.58 -7.96
CA GLU A 201 -4.20 10.82 -6.95
C GLU A 201 -4.46 10.05 -5.65
N LEU A 202 -3.39 9.53 -5.03
CA LEU A 202 -3.47 8.82 -3.74
C LEU A 202 -4.14 9.62 -2.60
N LYS A 203 -4.22 10.95 -2.72
CA LYS A 203 -4.90 11.82 -1.73
C LYS A 203 -6.42 11.59 -1.68
N GLU A 204 -7.00 11.09 -2.77
CA GLU A 204 -8.43 10.77 -2.86
C GLU A 204 -8.81 9.53 -2.04
N LEU A 205 -7.82 8.75 -1.61
CA LEU A 205 -8.01 7.56 -0.78
C LEU A 205 -8.72 7.88 0.53
N GLU A 206 -8.33 8.98 1.18
CA GLU A 206 -8.98 9.43 2.43
C GLU A 206 -10.43 9.88 2.24
N GLN A 207 -10.78 10.37 1.05
CA GLN A 207 -12.10 10.94 0.76
C GLN A 207 -13.14 9.86 0.45
N ARG A 208 -12.71 8.77 -0.21
CA ARG A 208 -13.59 7.69 -0.71
C ARG A 208 -13.58 6.43 0.15
N LYS A 209 -12.89 6.46 1.30
CA LYS A 209 -12.84 5.33 2.22
C LYS A 209 -14.22 5.01 2.80
N ASN A 210 -14.52 3.72 2.92
CA ASN A 210 -15.73 3.26 3.60
C ASN A 210 -15.45 3.06 5.08
N GLN A 211 -15.55 4.14 5.86
CA GLN A 211 -15.25 4.12 7.29
C GLN A 211 -16.06 3.07 8.06
N ALA A 212 -17.34 2.88 7.76
CA ALA A 212 -18.18 1.89 8.43
C ALA A 212 -17.71 0.45 8.17
N GLN A 213 -17.29 0.14 6.93
CA GLN A 213 -16.74 -1.17 6.60
C GLN A 213 -15.38 -1.40 7.26
N ILE A 214 -14.49 -0.40 7.27
CA ILE A 214 -13.17 -0.49 7.91
C ILE A 214 -13.32 -0.71 9.42
N GLN A 215 -14.18 0.06 10.08
CA GLN A 215 -14.48 -0.11 11.51
C GLN A 215 -14.98 -1.53 11.81
N LYS A 216 -15.91 -2.05 11.00
CA LYS A 216 -16.43 -3.40 11.17
C LYS A 216 -15.36 -4.46 10.93
N HIS A 217 -14.50 -4.25 9.93
CA HIS A 217 -13.45 -5.18 9.54
C HIS A 217 -12.40 -5.33 10.64
N TYR A 218 -11.86 -4.21 11.12
CA TYR A 218 -10.80 -4.17 12.14
C TYR A 218 -11.34 -4.15 13.57
N LYS A 219 -12.68 -4.14 13.74
CA LYS A 219 -13.37 -4.03 15.03
C LYS A 219 -12.89 -2.80 15.81
N VAL A 220 -12.77 -1.66 15.11
CA VAL A 220 -12.42 -0.37 15.71
C VAL A 220 -13.65 0.21 16.37
N SER A 221 -13.53 0.56 17.65
CA SER A 221 -14.64 1.14 18.40
C SER A 221 -14.75 2.65 18.17
N ASN A 222 -15.94 3.22 18.39
CA ASN A 222 -16.12 4.67 18.28
C ASN A 222 -15.29 5.44 19.31
N LEU A 223 -15.07 4.88 20.51
CA LEU A 223 -14.23 5.49 21.54
C LEU A 223 -12.76 5.56 21.12
N GLU A 224 -12.25 4.56 20.40
CA GLU A 224 -10.88 4.60 19.88
C GLU A 224 -10.70 5.77 18.89
N LEU A 225 -11.72 6.06 18.08
CA LEU A 225 -11.68 7.15 17.10
C LEU A 225 -11.75 8.55 17.71
N GLU A 226 -12.09 8.67 18.99
CA GLU A 226 -12.01 9.93 19.73
C GLU A 226 -10.54 10.27 20.09
N VAL A 227 -9.68 9.26 20.16
CA VAL A 227 -8.29 9.38 20.64
C VAL A 227 -7.26 9.17 19.53
N SER A 228 -7.56 8.31 18.54
CA SER A 228 -6.66 7.98 17.44
C SER A 228 -7.35 8.06 16.09
N SER A 229 -6.56 8.22 15.02
CA SER A 229 -7.11 8.21 13.67
C SER A 229 -7.46 6.78 13.23
N LEU A 230 -8.37 6.65 12.26
CA LEU A 230 -8.72 5.34 11.69
C LEU A 230 -7.48 4.63 11.11
N ALA A 231 -6.55 5.38 10.52
CA ALA A 231 -5.30 4.84 9.97
C ALA A 231 -4.41 4.27 11.07
N ASP A 232 -4.25 4.97 12.20
CA ASP A 232 -3.47 4.49 13.35
C ASP A 232 -4.09 3.23 13.95
N ALA A 233 -5.40 3.21 14.12
CA ALA A 233 -6.12 2.06 14.66
C ALA A 233 -5.97 0.81 13.77
N THR A 234 -6.05 0.97 12.44
CA THR A 234 -5.82 -0.14 11.50
C THR A 234 -4.37 -0.62 11.55
N THR A 235 -3.42 0.31 11.52
CA THR A 235 -1.98 -0.01 11.53
C THR A 235 -1.58 -0.73 12.82
N ALA A 236 -2.14 -0.31 13.96
CA ALA A 236 -1.94 -0.99 15.24
C ALA A 236 -2.47 -2.44 15.23
N ARG A 237 -3.61 -2.70 14.57
CA ARG A 237 -4.15 -4.07 14.45
C ARG A 237 -3.37 -4.95 13.48
N ASP A 238 -2.82 -4.37 12.43
CA ASP A 238 -1.98 -5.11 11.48
C ASP A 238 -0.60 -5.45 12.04
N ALA A 239 -0.13 -4.64 13.00
CA ALA A 239 1.16 -4.82 13.65
C ALA A 239 1.18 -5.88 14.74
N LEU A 240 0.05 -6.06 15.44
CA LEU A 240 -0.16 -7.06 16.49
C LEU A 240 -0.34 -8.47 15.91
#